data_AF-A0AA37BFY4-F1
#
_entry.id   AF-A0AA37BFY4-F1
#
_cell.length_a   1.000
_cell.length_b   1.000
_cell.length_c   1.000
_cell.angle_alpha   90.00
_cell.angle_beta   90.00
_cell.angle_gamma   90.00
#
_symmetry.space_group_name_H-M   'P 1'
#
loop_
_entity.id
_entity.type
_entity.pdbx_description
1 polymer ?
#
loop_
_entity_poly.entity_id
_entity_poly.type
_entity_poly.pdbx_seq_one_letter_code
_entity_poly.pdbx_strand_id
1 'polypeptide(L)'
;MGKSQKQRQPAKPDPAKPSAEELKVRKRLGEIASQRAVAEKQGRKLKVTQEERELRAKQGKFMRIRANTPGTPEYLNRQRQRQAAKTDEAIWNSAHDPETFNSDDW
;
A
#
# COMPACT_ATOMS: atom_id res chain seq x y z
N MET A 1 10.25 -34.35 41.17
CA MET A 1 9.16 -33.55 40.55
C MET A 1 9.79 -32.46 39.67
N GLY A 2 9.99 -32.72 38.37
CA GLY A 2 10.59 -31.77 37.44
C GLY A 2 9.52 -31.04 36.65
N LYS A 3 9.31 -29.73 36.92
CA LYS A 3 8.41 -28.89 36.13
C LYS A 3 9.10 -28.57 34.80
N SER A 4 8.67 -29.25 33.73
CA SER A 4 9.14 -29.02 32.37
C SER A 4 8.70 -27.63 31.90
N GLN A 5 9.63 -26.67 31.90
CA GLN A 5 9.45 -25.35 31.31
C GLN A 5 9.35 -25.50 29.79
N LYS A 6 8.13 -25.68 29.26
CA LYS A 6 7.84 -25.44 27.85
C LYS A 6 8.11 -23.96 27.56
N GLN A 7 9.30 -23.66 27.04
CA GLN A 7 9.59 -22.40 26.35
C GLN A 7 8.52 -22.20 25.28
N ARG A 8 7.58 -21.29 25.53
CA ARG A 8 6.64 -20.82 24.52
C ARG A 8 7.47 -20.06 23.50
N GLN A 9 7.66 -20.63 22.32
CA GLN A 9 8.26 -19.92 21.20
C GLN A 9 7.49 -18.61 20.99
N PRO A 10 8.16 -17.47 20.78
CA PRO A 10 7.48 -16.21 20.51
C PRO A 10 6.61 -16.40 19.26
N ALA A 11 5.34 -16.03 19.38
CA ALA A 11 4.39 -16.09 18.26
C ALA A 11 4.99 -15.36 17.06
N LYS A 12 5.01 -16.01 15.89
CA LYS A 12 5.44 -15.35 14.64
C LYS A 12 4.62 -14.07 14.47
N PRO A 13 5.25 -12.93 14.15
CA PRO A 13 4.53 -11.69 13.99
C PRO A 13 3.47 -11.85 12.90
N ASP A 14 2.23 -11.49 13.23
CA ASP A 14 1.11 -11.52 12.30
C ASP A 14 1.40 -10.58 11.12
N PRO A 15 1.50 -11.10 9.88
CA PRO A 15 1.84 -10.29 8.71
C PRO A 15 0.83 -9.16 8.45
N ALA A 16 -0.40 -9.29 8.94
CA ALA A 16 -1.42 -8.24 8.82
C ALA A 16 -1.14 -7.04 9.74
N LYS A 17 -0.42 -7.23 10.84
CA LYS A 17 -0.18 -6.18 11.84
C LYS A 17 1.05 -5.34 11.49
N PRO A 18 0.95 -4.00 11.58
CA PRO A 18 2.08 -3.13 11.28
C PRO A 18 3.16 -3.27 12.35
N SER A 19 4.41 -3.19 11.92
CA SER A 19 5.54 -3.21 12.86
C SER A 19 5.55 -1.94 13.71
N ALA A 20 6.25 -1.98 14.85
CA ALA A 20 6.40 -0.80 15.71
C ALA A 20 7.07 0.37 14.96
N GLU A 21 8.02 0.10 14.07
CA GLU A 21 8.65 1.13 13.23
C GLU A 21 7.68 1.71 12.20
N GLU A 22 6.88 0.86 11.56
CA GLU A 22 5.85 1.30 10.62
C GLU A 22 4.84 2.22 11.31
N LEU A 23 4.39 1.88 12.52
CA LEU A 23 3.50 2.71 13.31
C LEU A 23 4.12 4.08 13.64
N LYS A 24 5.42 4.12 13.99
CA LYS A 24 6.13 5.39 14.24
C LYS A 24 6.17 6.27 12.99
N VAL A 25 6.49 5.69 11.83
CA VAL A 25 6.52 6.42 10.55
C VAL A 25 5.12 6.95 10.19
N ARG A 26 4.08 6.12 10.31
CA ARG A 26 2.69 6.53 10.07
C ARG A 26 2.27 7.69 10.98
N LYS A 27 2.57 7.59 12.28
CA LYS A 27 2.27 8.66 13.25
C LYS A 27 2.96 9.97 12.87
N ARG A 28 4.26 9.93 12.56
CA ARG A 28 5.03 11.12 12.21
C ARG A 28 4.56 11.78 10.91
N LEU A 29 4.23 10.99 9.90
CA LEU A 29 3.61 11.50 8.66
C LEU A 29 2.24 12.14 8.93
N GLY A 30 1.44 11.56 9.84
CA GLY A 30 0.18 12.13 10.29
C GLY A 30 0.36 13.51 10.94
N GLU A 31 1.33 13.66 11.83
CA GLU A 31 1.66 14.95 12.46
C GLU A 31 2.04 16.02 11.41
N ILE A 32 2.89 15.66 10.44
CA ILE A 32 3.28 16.57 9.33
C ILE A 32 2.05 16.95 8.49
N ALA A 33 1.17 15.99 8.19
CA ALA A 33 -0.06 16.26 7.45
C ALA A 33 -0.99 17.22 8.21
N SER A 34 -1.15 17.05 9.53
CA SER A 34 -1.91 17.97 10.36
C SER A 34 -1.31 19.38 10.37
N GLN A 35 0.01 19.50 10.49
CA GLN A 35 0.70 20.80 10.41
C GLN A 35 0.46 21.49 9.06
N ARG A 36 0.49 20.72 7.96
CA ARG A 36 0.19 21.25 6.62
C ARG A 36 -1.25 21.72 6.50
N ALA A 37 -2.21 20.94 6.99
CA ALA A 37 -3.61 21.32 6.96
C ALA A 37 -3.87 22.61 7.75
N VAL A 38 -3.20 22.80 8.89
CA VAL A 38 -3.26 24.05 9.66
C VAL A 38 -2.64 25.21 8.89
N ALA A 39 -1.46 25.02 8.30
CA ALA A 39 -0.81 26.06 7.51
C ALA A 39 -1.66 26.45 6.28
N GLU A 40 -2.28 25.48 5.61
CA GLU A 40 -3.17 25.71 4.47
C GLU A 40 -4.39 26.53 4.86
N LYS A 41 -5.01 26.24 6.01
CA LYS A 41 -6.09 27.07 6.58
C LYS A 41 -5.65 28.50 6.89
N GLN A 42 -4.36 28.72 7.14
CA GLN A 42 -3.76 30.04 7.33
C GLN A 42 -3.25 30.67 6.02
N GLY A 43 -3.52 30.07 4.86
CA GLY A 43 -3.05 30.55 3.56
C GLY A 43 -1.55 30.34 3.31
N ARG A 44 -0.88 29.52 4.11
CA ARG A 44 0.56 29.26 4.04
C ARG A 44 0.84 27.86 3.47
N LYS A 45 1.82 27.76 2.58
CA LYS A 45 2.30 26.47 2.05
C LYS A 45 3.62 26.09 2.72
N LEU A 46 3.63 24.97 3.45
CA LEU A 46 4.86 24.41 4.02
C LEU A 46 5.66 23.67 2.94
N LYS A 47 6.96 23.96 2.87
CA LYS A 47 7.90 23.22 2.02
C LYS A 47 8.02 21.77 2.50
N VAL A 48 8.15 20.84 1.55
CA VAL A 48 8.47 19.44 1.86
C VAL A 48 9.89 19.40 2.42
N THR A 49 10.05 18.93 3.66
CA THR A 49 11.37 18.79 4.29
C THR A 49 12.04 17.48 3.84
N GLN A 50 13.36 17.41 4.04
CA GLN A 50 14.11 16.16 3.79
C GLN A 50 13.61 15.01 4.68
N GLU A 51 13.32 15.28 5.95
CA GLU A 51 12.71 14.33 6.89
C GLU A 51 11.40 13.75 6.32
N GLU A 52 10.51 14.61 5.80
CA GLU A 52 9.25 14.16 5.22
C GLU A 52 9.48 13.23 4.02
N ARG A 53 10.44 13.54 3.15
CA ARG A 53 10.79 12.69 2.00
C ARG A 53 11.26 11.32 2.45
N GLU A 54 12.13 11.26 3.46
CA GLU A 54 12.64 10.01 4.00
C GLU A 54 11.54 9.18 4.66
N LEU A 55 10.64 9.82 5.42
CA LEU A 55 9.49 9.15 6.02
C LEU A 55 8.54 8.59 4.95
N ARG A 56 8.25 9.35 3.88
CA ARG A 56 7.45 8.87 2.75
C ARG A 56 8.12 7.70 2.02
N ALA A 57 9.44 7.75 1.83
CA ALA A 57 10.19 6.64 1.25
C ALA A 57 10.11 5.38 2.11
N LYS A 58 10.27 5.51 3.45
CA LYS A 58 10.10 4.41 4.41
C LYS A 58 8.67 3.85 4.37
N GLN A 59 7.66 4.72 4.37
CA GLN A 59 6.26 4.32 4.25
C GLN A 59 6.02 3.54 2.95
N GLY A 60 6.56 4.02 1.82
CA GLY A 60 6.50 3.33 0.54
C GLY A 60 7.14 1.94 0.58
N LYS A 61 8.27 1.79 1.29
CA LYS A 61 8.91 0.48 1.49
C LYS A 61 8.02 -0.48 2.28
N PHE A 62 7.40 -0.04 3.38
CA PHE A 62 6.48 -0.88 4.15
C PHE A 62 5.25 -1.30 3.35
N MET A 63 4.66 -0.38 2.58
CA MET A 63 3.53 -0.67 1.69
C MET A 63 3.89 -1.72 0.62
N ARG A 64 5.08 -1.62 0.02
CA ARG A 64 5.57 -2.62 -0.96
C ARG A 64 5.76 -3.99 -0.31
N ILE A 65 6.34 -4.04 0.88
CA ILE A 65 6.50 -5.30 1.62
C ILE A 65 5.13 -5.93 1.87
N ARG A 66 4.18 -5.18 2.44
CA ARG A 66 2.81 -5.65 2.69
C ARG A 66 2.13 -6.15 1.42
N ALA A 67 2.19 -5.38 0.33
CA ALA A 67 1.61 -5.77 -0.96
C ALA A 67 2.23 -7.03 -1.61
N ASN A 68 3.40 -7.48 -1.13
CA ASN A 68 4.04 -8.74 -1.52
C ASN A 68 3.79 -9.87 -0.50
N THR A 69 3.32 -9.56 0.70
CA THR A 69 3.11 -10.54 1.77
C THR A 69 1.68 -11.08 1.72
N PRO A 70 1.48 -12.39 1.43
CA PRO A 70 0.16 -13.00 1.45
C PRO A 70 -0.55 -12.84 2.80
N GLY A 71 -1.87 -12.71 2.77
CA GLY A 71 -2.69 -12.53 3.98
C GLY A 71 -2.80 -11.08 4.46
N THR A 72 -2.12 -10.13 3.83
CA THR A 72 -2.34 -8.69 4.11
C THR A 72 -3.46 -8.11 3.25
N PRO A 73 -4.20 -7.10 3.74
CA PRO A 73 -5.16 -6.36 2.92
C PRO A 73 -4.52 -5.75 1.66
N GLU A 74 -3.29 -5.24 1.76
CA GLU A 74 -2.55 -4.65 0.64
C GLU A 74 -2.24 -5.68 -0.45
N TYR A 75 -1.89 -6.92 -0.07
CA TYR A 75 -1.71 -8.01 -1.01
C TYR A 75 -3.01 -8.37 -1.73
N LEU A 76 -4.12 -8.49 -1.00
CA LEU A 76 -5.44 -8.78 -1.59
C LEU A 76 -5.87 -7.68 -2.57
N ASN A 77 -5.67 -6.41 -2.20
CA ASN A 77 -5.92 -5.27 -3.09
C ASN A 77 -5.10 -5.36 -4.37
N ARG A 78 -3.81 -5.69 -4.26
CA ARG A 78 -2.95 -5.83 -5.43
C ARG A 78 -3.38 -6.96 -6.35
N GLN A 79 -3.81 -8.11 -5.81
CA GLN A 79 -4.35 -9.20 -6.64
C GLN A 79 -5.63 -8.77 -7.36
N ARG A 80 -6.53 -8.06 -6.68
CA ARG A 80 -7.72 -7.48 -7.31
C ARG A 80 -7.39 -6.51 -8.44
N GLN A 81 -6.43 -5.61 -8.23
CA GLN A 81 -5.98 -4.67 -9.27
C GLN A 81 -5.38 -5.37 -10.48
N ARG A 82 -4.58 -6.42 -10.26
CA ARG A 82 -4.02 -7.23 -11.37
C ARG A 82 -5.12 -7.95 -12.14
N GLN A 83 -6.12 -8.48 -11.45
CA GLN A 83 -7.24 -9.13 -12.12
C GLN A 83 -8.06 -8.13 -12.94
N ALA A 84 -8.33 -6.94 -12.39
CA ALA A 84 -9.00 -5.86 -13.11
C ALA A 84 -8.23 -5.45 -14.37
N ALA A 85 -6.92 -5.21 -14.27
CA ALA A 85 -6.09 -4.83 -15.42
C ALA A 85 -6.10 -5.90 -16.54
N LYS A 86 -6.08 -7.19 -16.18
CA LYS A 86 -6.21 -8.27 -17.18
C LYS A 86 -7.56 -8.24 -17.89
N THR A 87 -8.63 -7.95 -17.16
CA THR A 87 -9.96 -7.81 -17.75
C THR A 87 -10.02 -6.59 -18.67
N ASP A 88 -9.43 -5.47 -18.28
CA ASP A 88 -9.40 -4.25 -19.09
C ASP A 88 -8.59 -4.46 -20.38
N GLU A 89 -7.44 -5.13 -20.31
CA GLU A 89 -6.65 -5.51 -21.49
C GLU A 89 -7.44 -6.47 -22.40
N ALA A 90 -8.16 -7.44 -21.83
CA ALA A 90 -9.00 -8.35 -22.60
C ALA A 90 -10.14 -7.61 -23.31
N ILE A 91 -10.82 -6.67 -22.63
CA ILE A 91 -11.87 -5.84 -23.21
C ILE A 91 -11.30 -4.98 -24.34
N TRP A 92 -10.16 -4.32 -24.10
CA TRP A 92 -9.49 -3.51 -25.11
C TRP A 92 -9.19 -4.33 -26.37
N ASN A 93 -8.59 -5.51 -26.20
CA ASN A 93 -8.25 -6.41 -27.28
C ASN A 93 -9.49 -6.91 -28.02
N SER A 94 -10.59 -7.23 -27.34
CA SER A 94 -11.83 -7.66 -27.99
C SER A 94 -12.58 -6.54 -28.71
N ALA A 95 -12.49 -5.29 -28.21
CA ALA A 95 -13.22 -4.16 -28.79
C ALA A 95 -12.48 -3.50 -29.98
N HIS A 96 -11.16 -3.72 -30.08
CA HIS A 96 -10.31 -3.19 -31.15
C HIS A 96 -9.65 -4.31 -31.96
N ASP A 97 -10.23 -5.52 -31.95
CA ASP A 97 -9.76 -6.61 -32.79
C ASP A 97 -10.08 -6.27 -34.27
N PRO A 98 -9.06 -6.03 -35.12
CA PRO A 98 -9.28 -5.69 -36.52
C PRO A 98 -9.90 -6.84 -37.34
N GLU A 99 -9.98 -8.07 -36.80
CA GLU A 99 -10.74 -9.16 -37.42
C GLU A 99 -12.24 -9.08 -37.12
N THR A 100 -12.65 -8.41 -36.03
CA THR A 100 -14.06 -8.20 -35.65
C THR A 100 -14.59 -6.81 -35.99
N PHE A 101 -13.69 -5.84 -36.22
CA PHE A 101 -14.02 -4.49 -36.64
C PHE A 101 -14.34 -4.50 -38.15
N ASN A 102 -15.61 -4.62 -38.51
CA ASN A 102 -16.01 -4.61 -39.92
C ASN A 102 -16.19 -3.17 -40.39
N SER A 103 -15.97 -2.92 -41.68
CA SER A 103 -16.28 -1.65 -42.34
C SER A 103 -17.79 -1.37 -42.44
N ASP A 104 -18.63 -2.04 -41.66
CA ASP A 104 -20.07 -1.75 -41.52
C ASP A 104 -20.38 -1.09 -40.16
N ASP A 105 -19.37 -0.90 -39.30
CA ASP A 105 -19.49 -0.26 -37.97
C ASP A 105 -19.33 1.28 -38.03
N TRP A 106 -19.37 1.90 -39.22
CA TRP A 106 -19.40 3.36 -39.44
C TRP A 106 -20.72 3.85 -40.05
#